data_AF-A0AAE0L4N9-F1
#
_entry.id   AF-A0AAE0L4N9-F1
#
_cell.length_a   1.000
_cell.length_b   1.000
_cell.length_c   1.000
_cell.angle_alpha   90.00
_cell.angle_beta   90.00
_cell.angle_gamma   90.00
#
_symmetry.space_group_name_H-M   'P 1'
#
loop_
_entity.id
_entity.type
_entity.pdbx_description
1 polymer ?
#
loop_
_entity_poly.entity_id
_entity_poly.type
_entity_poly.pdbx_seq_one_letter_code
_entity_poly.pdbx_strand_id
1 'polypeptide(L)'
;ARRQWGLPTNTFLLPYAHLLSLLYNNYDFLTIIDSVANLDMCCGVQEVATLLREMHANPFTRAKVGDEQHRLQAERRREEEAGRQQAQEARGAQDAGNAAFKEQKFDEAMAHYRQALDRYPPTSQEAVACLSNTAQCCLKLERFAAALEVCATTTTPH
;
A
#
# COMPACT_ATOMS: atom_id res chain seq x y z
N ALA A 1 -20.32 39.31 -30.39
CA ALA A 1 -18.97 39.90 -30.45
C ALA A 1 -17.94 38.82 -30.15
N ARG A 2 -17.14 38.41 -31.15
CA ARG A 2 -16.07 37.39 -30.98
C ARG A 2 -14.99 37.98 -30.07
N ARG A 3 -14.82 37.46 -28.85
CA ARG A 3 -13.66 37.79 -28.02
C ARG A 3 -12.45 37.06 -28.62
N GLN A 4 -11.52 37.84 -29.16
CA GLN A 4 -10.22 37.35 -29.60
C GLN A 4 -9.46 36.88 -28.35
N TRP A 5 -9.11 35.59 -28.30
CA TRP A 5 -8.24 35.03 -27.28
C TRP A 5 -6.80 35.40 -27.62
N GLY A 6 -6.39 36.61 -27.25
CA GLY A 6 -4.97 36.93 -27.11
C GLY A 6 -4.46 36.26 -25.86
N LEU A 7 -3.94 35.04 -25.97
CA LEU A 7 -3.16 34.42 -24.89
C LEU A 7 -1.92 35.31 -24.68
N PRO A 8 -1.72 35.94 -23.50
CA PRO A 8 -0.41 36.51 -23.21
C PRO A 8 0.57 35.33 -23.24
N THR A 9 1.62 35.44 -24.06
CA THR A 9 2.77 34.53 -24.06
C THR A 9 3.46 34.65 -22.70
N ASN A 10 2.87 34.04 -21.69
CA ASN A 10 3.30 34.13 -20.32
C ASN A 10 4.37 33.06 -20.11
N THR A 11 5.61 33.45 -20.40
CA THR A 11 6.84 32.67 -20.21
C THR A 11 6.99 32.14 -18.77
N PHE A 12 6.20 32.65 -17.82
CA PHE A 12 6.13 32.20 -16.44
C PHE A 12 5.36 30.90 -16.19
N LEU A 13 4.52 30.44 -17.13
CA LEU A 13 3.74 29.19 -16.97
C LEU A 13 4.45 27.93 -17.47
N LEU A 14 5.49 28.07 -18.32
CA LEU A 14 6.28 26.94 -18.80
C LEU A 14 6.96 26.11 -17.70
N PRO A 15 7.59 26.68 -16.65
CA PRO A 15 8.18 25.87 -15.58
C PRO A 15 7.12 25.11 -14.76
N TYR A 16 5.88 25.63 -14.73
CA TYR A 16 4.76 24.96 -14.06
C TYR A 16 4.10 23.88 -14.92
N ALA A 17 4.28 23.88 -16.24
CA ALA A 17 3.71 22.86 -17.13
C ALA A 17 4.28 21.45 -16.85
N HIS A 18 5.58 21.35 -16.55
CA HIS A 18 6.19 20.09 -16.14
C HIS A 18 5.76 19.66 -14.72
N LEU A 19 5.60 20.61 -13.80
CA LEU A 19 5.05 20.33 -12.46
C LEU A 19 3.58 19.88 -12.55
N LEU A 20 2.76 20.50 -13.41
CA LEU A 20 1.38 20.10 -13.68
C LEU A 20 1.32 18.72 -14.33
N SER A 21 2.27 18.37 -15.21
CA SER A 21 2.41 17.02 -15.78
C SER A 21 2.84 15.97 -14.75
N LEU A 22 3.73 16.31 -13.82
CA LEU A 22 4.14 15.44 -12.70
C LEU A 22 3.04 15.30 -11.64
N LEU A 23 2.24 16.35 -11.44
CA LEU A 23 1.03 16.38 -10.63
C LEU A 23 -0.10 15.57 -11.28
N TYR A 24 -0.19 15.56 -12.62
CA TYR A 24 -1.16 14.73 -13.35
C TYR A 24 -0.87 13.22 -13.19
N ASN A 25 0.39 12.87 -12.93
CA ASN A 25 0.82 11.48 -12.70
C ASN A 25 0.79 11.05 -11.22
N ASN A 26 0.61 12.00 -10.29
CA ASN A 26 0.41 11.69 -8.87
C ASN A 26 -1.07 11.92 -8.53
N TYR A 27 -1.79 10.84 -8.26
CA TYR A 27 -3.25 10.77 -8.08
C TYR A 27 -3.86 11.62 -6.95
N ASP A 28 -3.06 12.47 -6.29
CA ASP A 28 -3.46 13.34 -5.19
C ASP A 28 -3.63 14.81 -5.61
N PHE A 29 -3.97 15.03 -6.88
CA PHE A 29 -4.15 16.35 -7.49
C PHE A 29 -5.19 17.21 -6.77
N LEU A 30 -6.27 16.60 -6.28
CA LEU A 30 -7.34 17.29 -5.54
C LEU A 30 -6.83 17.84 -4.21
N THR A 31 -6.02 17.07 -3.49
CA THR A 31 -5.45 17.39 -2.17
C THR A 31 -4.39 18.49 -2.29
N ILE A 32 -3.66 18.49 -3.41
CA ILE A 32 -2.70 19.54 -3.75
C ILE A 32 -3.41 20.83 -4.16
N ILE A 33 -4.49 20.76 -4.95
CA ILE A 33 -5.33 21.93 -5.25
C ILE A 33 -5.95 22.51 -3.98
N ASP A 34 -6.49 21.68 -3.09
CA ASP A 34 -7.13 22.13 -1.85
C ASP A 34 -6.12 22.76 -0.89
N SER A 35 -4.89 22.23 -0.84
CA SER A 35 -3.77 22.84 -0.11
C SER A 35 -3.33 24.18 -0.73
N VAL A 36 -3.22 24.26 -2.06
CA VAL A 36 -2.83 25.49 -2.79
C VAL A 36 -3.92 26.56 -2.74
N ALA A 37 -5.21 26.18 -2.70
CA ALA A 37 -6.34 27.10 -2.58
C ALA A 37 -6.52 27.67 -1.16
N ASN A 38 -6.00 26.98 -0.13
CA ASN A 38 -6.01 27.43 1.27
C ASN A 38 -4.78 28.26 1.65
N LEU A 39 -3.78 28.37 0.77
CA LEU A 39 -2.69 29.34 0.90
C LEU A 39 -3.23 30.71 0.48
N ASP A 40 -3.24 31.68 1.40
CA ASP A 40 -3.64 33.06 1.14
C ASP A 40 -2.68 33.67 0.09
N MET A 41 -3.07 33.69 -1.19
CA MET A 41 -2.18 33.98 -2.32
C MET A 41 -2.72 35.01 -3.32
N CYS A 42 -1.77 35.77 -3.91
CA CYS A 42 -1.99 36.90 -4.80
C CYS A 42 -2.72 36.57 -6.13
N CYS A 43 -3.35 37.60 -6.70
CA CYS A 43 -4.31 37.59 -7.82
C CYS A 43 -4.00 36.70 -9.05
N GLY A 44 -2.75 36.41 -9.37
CA GLY A 44 -2.37 35.57 -10.52
C GLY A 44 -2.65 34.07 -10.35
N VAL A 45 -2.70 33.57 -9.10
CA VAL A 45 -2.99 32.15 -8.81
C VAL A 45 -4.50 31.89 -8.72
N GLN A 46 -5.30 32.93 -8.42
CA GLN A 46 -6.77 32.88 -8.42
C GLN A 46 -7.32 32.45 -9.79
N GLU A 47 -6.76 32.97 -10.89
CA GLU A 47 -7.21 32.66 -12.24
C GLU A 47 -6.93 31.20 -12.61
N VAL A 48 -5.75 30.67 -12.24
CA VAL A 48 -5.39 29.27 -12.45
C VAL A 48 -6.29 28.34 -11.64
N ALA A 49 -6.56 28.67 -10.37
CA ALA A 49 -7.48 27.91 -9.53
C ALA A 49 -8.94 27.94 -10.04
N THR A 50 -9.34 29.03 -10.70
CA THR A 50 -10.68 29.17 -11.28
C THR A 50 -10.79 28.36 -12.57
N LEU A 51 -9.79 28.42 -13.45
CA LEU A 51 -9.73 27.60 -14.68
C LEU A 51 -9.69 26.10 -14.36
N LEU A 52 -8.92 25.68 -13.36
CA LEU A 52 -8.90 24.28 -12.90
C LEU A 52 -10.27 23.83 -12.38
N ARG A 53 -10.97 24.70 -11.62
CA ARG A 53 -12.34 24.41 -11.16
C ARG A 53 -13.32 24.25 -12.32
N GLU A 54 -13.25 25.10 -13.34
CA GLU A 54 -14.12 25.00 -14.53
C GLU A 54 -13.81 23.74 -15.36
N MET A 55 -12.54 23.39 -15.51
CA MET A 55 -12.12 22.15 -16.18
C MET A 55 -12.61 20.89 -15.46
N HIS A 56 -12.60 20.88 -14.12
CA HIS A 56 -13.14 19.80 -13.29
C HIS A 56 -14.69 19.79 -13.25
N ALA A 57 -15.32 20.97 -13.35
CA ALA A 57 -16.77 21.10 -13.43
C ALA A 57 -17.33 20.68 -14.80
N ASN A 58 -16.49 20.53 -15.82
CA ASN A 58 -16.89 20.02 -17.12
C ASN A 58 -17.44 18.58 -16.98
N PRO A 59 -18.69 18.32 -17.41
CA PRO A 59 -19.32 17.02 -17.26
C PRO A 59 -18.55 15.87 -17.95
N PHE A 60 -17.83 16.15 -19.04
CA PHE A 60 -16.99 15.16 -19.72
C PHE A 60 -15.78 14.75 -18.87
N THR A 61 -15.09 15.73 -18.29
CA THR A 61 -13.94 15.49 -17.40
C THR A 61 -14.39 14.78 -16.13
N ARG A 62 -15.51 15.22 -15.53
CA ARG A 62 -16.07 14.62 -14.32
C ARG A 62 -16.49 13.16 -14.52
N ALA A 63 -17.11 12.83 -15.66
CA ALA A 63 -17.49 11.45 -15.98
C ALA A 63 -16.25 10.53 -16.09
N LYS A 64 -15.23 10.95 -16.86
CA LYS A 64 -13.98 10.19 -17.00
C LYS A 64 -13.25 9.99 -15.67
N VAL A 65 -13.17 11.04 -14.85
CA VAL A 65 -12.55 10.95 -13.52
C VAL A 65 -13.34 10.00 -12.61
N GLY A 66 -14.67 10.03 -12.67
CA GLY A 66 -15.51 9.09 -11.92
C GLY A 66 -15.31 7.62 -12.32
N ASP A 67 -15.23 7.34 -13.62
CA ASP A 67 -14.98 5.98 -14.14
C ASP A 67 -13.61 5.44 -13.71
N GLU A 68 -12.55 6.26 -13.82
CA GLU A 68 -11.20 5.90 -13.37
C GLU A 68 -11.12 5.74 -11.84
N GLN A 69 -11.77 6.63 -11.08
CA GLN A 69 -11.85 6.48 -9.63
C GLN A 69 -12.55 5.19 -9.21
N HIS A 70 -13.63 4.82 -9.90
CA HIS A 70 -14.32 3.56 -9.64
C HIS A 70 -13.46 2.34 -9.98
N ARG A 71 -12.70 2.39 -11.09
CA ARG A 71 -11.73 1.35 -11.47
C ARG A 71 -10.64 1.16 -10.41
N LEU A 72 -9.99 2.25 -10.00
CA LEU A 72 -8.95 2.23 -8.98
C LEU A 72 -9.49 1.79 -7.61
N GLN A 73 -10.70 2.20 -7.24
CA GLN A 73 -11.37 1.71 -6.03
C GLN A 73 -11.64 0.21 -6.10
N ALA A 74 -12.06 -0.30 -7.25
CA ALA A 74 -12.27 -1.74 -7.43
C ALA A 74 -10.96 -2.53 -7.36
N GLU A 75 -9.86 -1.99 -7.89
CA GLU A 75 -8.53 -2.60 -7.79
C GLU A 75 -8.02 -2.62 -6.34
N ARG A 76 -8.09 -1.49 -5.62
CA ARG A 76 -7.73 -1.45 -4.20
C ARG A 76 -8.54 -2.42 -3.35
N ARG A 77 -9.85 -2.54 -3.59
CA ARG A 77 -10.69 -3.52 -2.90
C ARG A 77 -10.21 -4.95 -3.14
N ARG A 78 -9.81 -5.28 -4.37
CA ARG A 78 -9.26 -6.61 -4.69
C ARG A 78 -7.94 -6.86 -4.00
N GLU A 79 -7.05 -5.88 -3.97
CA GLU A 79 -5.77 -5.97 -3.26
C GLU A 79 -5.97 -6.13 -1.75
N GLU A 80 -6.89 -5.36 -1.16
CA GLU A 80 -7.26 -5.50 0.25
C GLU A 80 -7.88 -6.87 0.54
N GLU A 81 -8.78 -7.36 -0.30
CA GLU A 81 -9.39 -8.69 -0.19
C GLU A 81 -8.36 -9.80 -0.31
N ALA A 82 -7.44 -9.71 -1.28
CA ALA A 82 -6.34 -10.65 -1.44
C ALA A 82 -5.40 -10.63 -0.22
N GLY A 83 -5.07 -9.44 0.30
CA GLY A 83 -4.28 -9.30 1.52
C GLY A 83 -4.97 -9.90 2.75
N ARG A 84 -6.29 -9.72 2.88
CA ARG A 84 -7.10 -10.35 3.94
C ARG A 84 -7.13 -11.87 3.80
N GLN A 85 -7.31 -12.38 2.59
CA GLN A 85 -7.30 -13.82 2.31
C GLN A 85 -5.94 -14.43 2.66
N GLN A 86 -4.84 -13.81 2.22
CA GLN A 86 -3.48 -14.26 2.52
C GLN A 86 -3.20 -14.25 4.03
N ALA A 87 -3.64 -13.21 4.75
CA ALA A 87 -3.52 -13.15 6.20
C ALA A 87 -4.34 -14.25 6.89
N GLN A 88 -5.53 -14.55 6.39
CA GLN A 88 -6.38 -15.62 6.93
C GLN A 88 -5.77 -17.01 6.68
N GLU A 89 -5.22 -17.26 5.49
CA GLU A 89 -4.51 -18.50 5.18
C GLU A 89 -3.26 -18.68 6.06
N ALA A 90 -2.49 -17.62 6.28
CA ALA A 90 -1.31 -17.64 7.14
C ALA A 90 -1.68 -18.00 8.59
N ARG A 91 -2.77 -17.40 9.11
CA ARG A 91 -3.32 -17.72 10.43
C ARG A 91 -3.79 -19.17 10.51
N GLY A 92 -4.50 -19.65 9.50
CA GLY A 92 -4.94 -21.05 9.43
C GLY A 92 -3.76 -22.04 9.48
N ALA A 93 -2.67 -21.75 8.75
CA ALA A 93 -1.45 -22.56 8.80
C ALA A 93 -0.78 -22.52 10.18
N GLN A 94 -0.72 -21.35 10.81
CA GLN A 94 -0.19 -21.21 12.17
C GLN A 94 -1.01 -22.01 13.19
N ASP A 95 -2.33 -21.95 13.11
CA ASP A 95 -3.23 -22.70 14.00
C ASP A 95 -3.12 -24.21 13.80
N ALA A 96 -2.97 -24.66 12.55
CA ALA A 96 -2.67 -26.06 12.24
C ALA A 96 -1.33 -26.51 12.84
N GLY A 97 -0.29 -25.67 12.76
CA GLY A 97 1.00 -25.91 13.43
C GLY A 97 0.87 -26.00 14.95
N ASN A 98 0.08 -25.10 15.55
CA ASN A 98 -0.20 -25.12 16.99
C ASN A 98 -0.96 -26.39 17.42
N ALA A 99 -1.88 -26.89 16.59
CA ALA A 99 -2.58 -28.14 16.82
C ALA A 99 -1.64 -29.35 16.76
N ALA A 100 -0.83 -29.46 15.70
CA ALA A 100 0.17 -30.52 15.55
C ALA A 100 1.21 -30.51 16.68
N PHE A 101 1.59 -29.33 17.17
CA PHE A 101 2.49 -29.19 18.32
C PHE A 101 1.91 -29.80 19.60
N LYS A 102 0.60 -29.59 19.85
CA LYS A 102 -0.10 -30.19 21.00
C LYS A 102 -0.20 -31.71 20.90
N GLU A 103 -0.29 -32.24 19.68
CA GLU A 103 -0.27 -33.67 19.40
C GLU A 103 1.15 -34.28 19.42
N GLN A 104 2.18 -33.50 19.75
CA GLN A 104 3.59 -33.91 19.74
C GLN A 104 4.13 -34.31 18.35
N LYS A 105 3.42 -33.93 17.28
CA LYS A 105 3.86 -34.13 15.89
C LYS A 105 4.73 -32.96 15.46
N PHE A 106 5.94 -32.90 16.00
CA PHE A 106 6.81 -31.73 15.85
C PHE A 106 7.28 -31.49 14.41
N ASP A 107 7.54 -32.55 13.63
CA ASP A 107 7.93 -32.42 12.22
C ASP A 107 6.79 -31.84 11.35
N GLU A 108 5.55 -32.29 11.57
CA GLU A 108 4.37 -31.73 10.89
C GLU A 108 4.11 -30.28 11.31
N ALA A 109 4.25 -29.97 12.61
CA ALA A 109 4.11 -28.61 13.12
C ALA A 109 5.09 -27.64 12.44
N MET A 110 6.35 -28.05 12.27
CA MET A 110 7.36 -27.24 11.58
C MET A 110 7.01 -26.98 10.12
N ALA A 111 6.43 -27.97 9.41
CA ALA A 111 5.99 -27.77 8.03
C ALA A 111 4.87 -26.73 7.94
N HIS A 112 3.91 -26.77 8.86
CA HIS A 112 2.82 -25.79 8.94
C HIS A 112 3.31 -24.38 9.32
N TYR A 113 4.23 -24.25 10.28
CA TYR A 113 4.81 -22.95 10.61
C TYR A 113 5.60 -22.36 9.45
N ARG A 114 6.31 -23.17 8.67
CA ARG A 114 7.00 -22.71 7.46
C ARG A 114 6.02 -22.14 6.43
N GLN A 115 4.89 -22.82 6.20
CA GLN A 115 3.83 -22.32 5.31
C GLN A 115 3.20 -21.01 5.80
N ALA A 116 3.16 -20.78 7.11
CA ALA A 116 2.70 -19.53 7.69
C ALA A 116 3.76 -18.42 7.48
N LEU A 117 5.04 -18.73 7.70
CA LEU A 117 6.15 -17.80 7.52
C LEU A 117 6.33 -17.33 6.07
N ASP A 118 6.10 -18.20 5.10
CA ASP A 118 6.16 -17.83 3.67
C ASP A 118 5.06 -16.82 3.27
N ARG A 119 3.96 -16.75 4.04
CA ARG A 119 2.83 -15.85 3.79
C ARG A 119 2.87 -14.59 4.64
N TYR A 120 3.42 -14.67 5.85
CA TYR A 120 3.52 -13.53 6.75
C TYR A 120 4.61 -12.54 6.30
N PRO A 121 4.42 -11.24 6.53
CA PRO A 121 5.51 -10.29 6.45
C PRO A 121 6.62 -10.71 7.44
N PRO A 122 7.91 -10.71 7.05
CA PRO A 122 9.00 -11.12 7.93
C PRO A 122 9.11 -10.26 9.20
N THR A 123 8.57 -9.04 9.17
CA THR A 123 8.55 -8.09 10.28
C THR A 123 7.30 -8.20 11.15
N SER A 124 6.34 -9.07 10.82
CA SER A 124 5.11 -9.21 11.61
C SER A 124 5.36 -9.94 12.92
N GLN A 125 4.59 -9.59 13.95
CA GLN A 125 4.67 -10.29 15.24
C GLN A 125 4.26 -11.77 15.10
N GLU A 126 3.33 -12.07 14.18
CA GLU A 126 2.90 -13.42 13.89
C GLU A 126 4.03 -14.28 13.28
N ALA A 127 4.88 -13.70 12.41
CA ALA A 127 6.06 -14.39 11.88
C ALA A 127 7.06 -14.70 13.01
N VAL A 128 7.34 -13.74 13.88
CA VAL A 128 8.23 -13.95 15.03
C VAL A 128 7.68 -15.04 15.97
N ALA A 129 6.37 -15.07 16.21
CA ALA A 129 5.73 -16.12 16.99
C ALA A 129 5.87 -17.51 16.34
N CYS A 130 5.70 -17.62 15.02
CA CYS A 130 5.89 -18.87 14.29
C CYS A 130 7.35 -19.37 14.36
N LEU A 131 8.33 -18.46 14.24
CA LEU A 131 9.75 -18.81 14.40
C LEU A 131 10.05 -19.30 15.82
N SER A 132 9.53 -18.62 16.85
CA SER A 132 9.68 -19.05 18.25
C SER A 132 9.10 -20.45 18.49
N ASN A 133 7.91 -20.73 17.97
CA ASN A 133 7.29 -22.06 18.08
C ASN A 133 8.09 -23.12 17.30
N THR A 134 8.66 -22.76 16.15
CA THR A 134 9.54 -23.64 15.37
C THR A 134 10.83 -23.96 16.11
N ALA A 135 11.43 -23.00 16.80
CA ALA A 135 12.60 -23.22 17.64
C ALA A 135 12.27 -24.19 18.80
N GLN A 136 11.10 -24.03 19.43
CA GLN A 136 10.62 -24.97 20.45
C GLN A 136 10.45 -26.40 19.89
N CYS A 137 9.90 -26.55 18.68
CA CYS A 137 9.82 -27.86 18.02
C CYS A 137 11.22 -28.48 17.83
N CYS A 138 12.20 -27.70 17.35
CA CYS A 138 13.57 -28.16 17.15
C CYS A 138 14.22 -28.61 18.45
N LEU A 139 13.97 -27.90 19.56
CA LEU A 139 14.45 -28.28 20.88
C LEU A 139 13.83 -29.59 21.38
N LYS A 140 12.54 -29.82 21.10
CA LYS A 140 11.85 -31.08 21.44
C LYS A 140 12.35 -32.28 20.64
N LEU A 141 12.84 -32.04 19.42
CA LEU A 141 13.46 -33.04 18.54
C LEU A 141 14.98 -33.19 18.78
N GLU A 142 15.54 -32.54 19.79
CA GLU A 142 16.99 -32.53 20.09
C GLU A 142 17.87 -32.00 18.93
N ARG A 143 17.28 -31.21 18.02
CA ARG A 143 17.96 -30.59 16.87
C ARG A 143 18.51 -29.21 17.24
N PHE A 144 19.49 -29.18 18.12
CA PHE A 144 20.03 -27.94 18.69
C PHE A 144 20.65 -27.00 17.65
N ALA A 145 21.34 -27.52 16.64
CA ALA A 145 21.93 -26.71 15.58
C ALA A 145 20.87 -25.92 14.80
N ALA A 146 19.77 -26.58 14.43
CA ALA A 146 18.65 -25.93 13.73
C ALA A 146 17.93 -24.91 14.64
N ALA A 147 17.78 -25.20 15.93
CA ALA A 147 17.16 -24.27 16.88
C ALA A 147 17.95 -22.95 16.99
N LEU A 148 19.28 -23.00 16.94
CA LEU A 148 20.12 -21.80 16.99
C LEU A 148 19.94 -20.91 15.76
N GLU A 149 19.86 -21.49 14.56
CA GLU A 149 19.61 -20.73 13.33
C GLU A 149 18.25 -20.03 13.35
N VAL A 150 17.21 -20.71 13.85
CA VAL A 150 15.86 -20.14 13.97
C VAL A 150 15.81 -19.01 15.01
N CYS A 151 16.51 -19.15 16.14
CA CYS A 151 16.61 -18.09 17.14
C CYS A 151 17.46 -16.89 16.65
N ALA A 152 18.47 -17.14 15.82
CA ALA A 152 19.27 -16.06 15.23
C ALA A 152 18.42 -15.20 14.28
N THR A 153 17.55 -15.84 13.48
CA THR A 153 16.66 -15.13 12.55
C THR A 153 15.61 -14.26 13.23
N THR A 154 15.17 -14.58 14.46
CA THR A 154 14.24 -13.72 15.22
C THR A 154 14.91 -12.52 15.88
N THR A 155 16.21 -12.61 16.16
CA THR A 155 16.96 -11.59 16.91
C THR A 155 17.53 -10.50 15.99
N THR A 156 17.72 -10.78 14.70
CA THR A 156 18.16 -9.80 13.71
C THR A 156 16.98 -8.93 13.27
N PRO A 157 16.93 -7.63 13.65
CA PRO A 157 15.97 -6.72 13.05
C PRO A 157 16.35 -6.53 11.57
N HIS A 158 15.43 -6.88 10.67
CA HIS A 158 15.54 -6.61 9.24
C HIS A 158 15.21 -5.16 8.91
#